data_AF-A0A435DWI0-F1
#
_entry.id   AF-A0A435DWI0-F1
#
_cell.length_a   1.000
_cell.length_b   1.000
_cell.length_c   1.000
_cell.angle_alpha   90.00
_cell.angle_beta   90.00
_cell.angle_gamma   90.00
#
_symmetry.space_group_name_H-M   'P 1'
#
loop_
_entity.id
_entity.type
_entity.pdbx_description
1 polymer ?
#
loop_
_entity_poly.entity_id
_entity_poly.type
_entity_poly.pdbx_seq_one_letter_code
_entity_poly.pdbx_strand_id
1 'polypeptide(L)'
;MTTIHQFAVSEGQEWMLPADDDAYEEFFGLDGRSLKGWKPPVMRRAEEGERLYSDFPWLGEHAPLLRRPAVEALAAALRPYGELVALRGEEVWLLNVT
;
A
#
# COMPACT_ATOMS: atom_id res chain seq x y z
N MET A 1 17.07 -16.39 -18.12
CA MET A 1 16.76 -16.52 -16.67
C MET A 1 16.21 -15.19 -16.21
N THR A 2 15.04 -15.17 -15.59
CA THR A 2 14.46 -13.95 -15.01
C THR A 2 14.82 -13.91 -13.54
N THR A 3 15.51 -12.85 -13.11
CA THR A 3 15.76 -12.60 -11.69
C THR A 3 14.51 -11.99 -11.09
N ILE A 4 13.99 -12.59 -10.02
CA ILE A 4 12.84 -12.07 -9.27
C ILE A 4 13.39 -11.34 -8.04
N HIS A 5 13.00 -10.09 -7.86
CA HIS A 5 13.32 -9.29 -6.68
C HIS A 5 12.11 -9.24 -5.75
N GLN A 6 12.33 -9.35 -4.45
CA GLN A 6 11.30 -9.23 -3.43
C GLN A 6 11.52 -7.95 -2.63
N PHE A 7 10.44 -7.24 -2.31
CA PHE A 7 10.50 -6.12 -1.38
C PHE A 7 10.85 -6.61 0.02
N ALA A 8 11.64 -5.81 0.73
CA ALA A 8 11.99 -6.04 2.13
C ALA A 8 11.74 -4.76 2.93
N VAL A 9 11.23 -4.91 4.14
CA VAL A 9 11.07 -3.80 5.09
C VAL A 9 12.45 -3.38 5.60
N SER A 10 12.73 -2.08 5.54
CA SER A 10 13.95 -1.50 6.11
C SER A 10 13.73 -1.03 7.55
N GLU A 11 14.80 -0.99 8.35
CA GLU A 11 14.75 -0.38 9.68
C GLU A 11 14.35 1.10 9.62
N GLY A 12 13.50 1.55 10.55
CA GLY A 12 13.02 2.94 10.62
C GLY A 12 11.95 3.31 9.59
N GLN A 13 11.50 2.35 8.78
CA GLN A 13 10.46 2.54 7.78
C GLN A 13 9.12 2.96 8.42
N GLU A 14 8.38 3.82 7.73
CA GLU A 14 7.05 4.25 8.15
C GLU A 14 6.02 3.15 7.91
N TRP A 15 5.15 2.91 8.89
CA TRP A 15 4.08 1.92 8.79
C TRP A 15 2.73 2.63 8.71
N MET A 16 1.88 2.08 7.86
CA MET A 16 0.51 2.48 7.63
C MET A 16 -0.36 1.27 7.91
N LEU A 17 -1.21 1.35 8.93
CA LEU A 17 -2.03 0.23 9.35
C LEU A 17 -3.51 0.59 9.15
N PRO A 18 -4.39 -0.40 8.97
CA PRO A 18 -5.82 -0.16 9.12
C PRO A 18 -6.12 0.45 10.49
N ALA A 19 -7.11 1.33 10.54
CA ALA A 19 -7.61 1.88 11.79
C ALA A 19 -8.41 0.84 12.59
N ASP A 20 -8.95 -0.15 11.89
CA ASP A 20 -9.68 -1.31 12.42
C ASP A 20 -8.91 -2.58 12.06
N ASP A 21 -8.49 -3.37 13.05
CA ASP A 21 -7.65 -4.53 12.84
C ASP A 21 -8.36 -5.64 12.03
N ASP A 22 -9.70 -5.72 12.09
CA ASP A 22 -10.47 -6.68 11.30
C ASP A 22 -10.36 -6.41 9.79
N ALA A 23 -10.01 -5.17 9.41
CA ALA A 23 -9.82 -4.80 8.01
C ALA A 23 -8.55 -5.41 7.38
N TYR A 24 -7.65 -6.03 8.16
CA TYR A 24 -6.55 -6.81 7.59
C TYR A 24 -7.06 -7.96 6.72
N GLU A 25 -8.18 -8.59 7.10
CA GLU A 25 -8.78 -9.69 6.33
C GLU A 25 -9.16 -9.26 4.91
N GLU A 26 -9.58 -8.01 4.72
CA GLU A 26 -9.92 -7.48 3.40
C GLU A 26 -8.71 -7.47 2.46
N PHE A 27 -7.51 -7.19 2.97
CA PHE A 27 -6.28 -7.20 2.16
C PHE A 27 -5.84 -8.62 1.81
N PHE A 28 -6.04 -9.60 2.71
CA PHE A 28 -5.75 -11.00 2.41
C PHE A 28 -6.70 -11.61 1.38
N GLY A 29 -7.91 -11.04 1.24
CA GLY A 29 -8.89 -11.46 0.24
C GLY A 29 -8.62 -10.97 -1.19
N LEU A 30 -7.60 -10.13 -1.40
CA LEU A 30 -7.25 -9.61 -2.73
C LEU A 30 -6.60 -10.70 -3.58
N ASP A 31 -7.20 -10.96 -4.74
CA ASP A 31 -6.81 -12.07 -5.62
C ASP A 31 -6.39 -11.62 -7.03
N GLY A 32 -6.08 -10.33 -7.17
CA GLY A 32 -5.67 -9.72 -8.43
C GLY A 32 -6.82 -9.44 -9.39
N ARG A 33 -8.08 -9.55 -8.96
CA ARG A 33 -9.22 -9.02 -9.72
C ARG A 33 -9.38 -7.51 -9.47
N SER A 34 -10.06 -6.85 -10.42
CA SER A 34 -10.38 -5.43 -10.29
C SER A 34 -11.18 -5.13 -9.02
N LEU A 35 -10.81 -4.05 -8.32
CA LEU A 35 -11.45 -3.61 -7.07
C LEU A 35 -12.58 -2.61 -7.30
N LYS A 36 -13.19 -2.63 -8.49
CA LYS A 36 -14.31 -1.75 -8.81
C LYS A 36 -15.48 -1.97 -7.84
N GLY A 37 -15.82 -0.93 -7.08
CA GLY A 37 -16.91 -0.96 -6.10
C GLY A 37 -16.54 -1.57 -4.74
N TRP A 38 -15.28 -1.99 -4.56
CA TRP A 38 -14.74 -2.30 -3.25
C TRP A 38 -14.76 -1.05 -2.37
N LYS A 39 -14.90 -1.24 -1.05
CA LYS A 39 -14.91 -0.16 -0.06
C LYS A 39 -13.60 -0.23 0.71
N PRO A 40 -12.58 0.55 0.33
CA PRO A 40 -11.26 0.48 0.96
C PRO A 40 -11.37 0.73 2.47
N PRO A 41 -10.54 0.11 3.32
CA PRO A 41 -10.55 0.40 4.73
C PRO A 41 -9.98 1.79 5.04
N VAL A 42 -10.21 2.25 6.27
CA VAL A 42 -9.62 3.50 6.78
C VAL A 42 -8.23 3.18 7.30
N MET A 43 -7.24 3.92 6.82
CA MET A 43 -5.83 3.77 7.15
C MET A 43 -5.39 4.88 8.10
N ARG A 44 -4.43 4.55 8.96
CA ARG A 44 -3.77 5.47 9.87
C ARG A 44 -2.27 5.20 9.91
N ARG A 45 -1.49 6.26 10.10
CA ARG A 45 -0.08 6.12 10.44
C ARG A 45 0.03 5.44 11.80
N ALA A 46 0.91 4.45 11.94
CA ALA A 46 1.19 3.87 13.23
C ALA A 46 2.12 4.78 14.05
N GLU A 47 1.69 5.11 15.27
CA GLU A 47 2.27 6.14 16.14
C GLU A 47 3.51 5.68 16.94
N GLU A 48 3.85 4.39 16.92
CA GLU A 48 4.98 3.88 17.69
C GLU A 48 6.34 4.21 17.05
N GLY A 49 7.15 4.96 17.80
CA GLY A 49 8.56 5.26 17.51
C GLY A 49 8.79 6.45 16.57
N GLU A 50 10.03 6.93 16.52
CA GLU A 50 10.45 7.87 15.48
C GLU A 50 10.55 7.13 14.14
N ARG A 51 9.66 7.44 13.21
CA ARG A 51 9.68 6.86 11.86
C ARG A 51 9.96 7.94 10.83
N LEU A 52 10.91 7.66 9.96
CA LEU A 52 11.28 8.55 8.88
C LEU A 52 10.14 8.61 7.87
N TYR A 53 9.85 9.81 7.36
CA TYR A 53 8.92 9.98 6.26
C TYR A 53 9.30 9.05 5.10
N SER A 54 8.31 8.37 4.52
CA SER A 54 8.48 7.63 3.28
C SER A 54 7.36 7.94 2.30
N ASP A 55 7.70 8.07 1.02
CA ASP A 55 6.70 8.04 -0.06
C ASP A 55 6.10 6.65 -0.27
N PHE A 56 6.73 5.62 0.33
CA PHE A 56 6.32 4.22 0.30
C PHE A 56 6.12 3.63 1.71
N PRO A 57 5.18 4.17 2.52
CA PRO A 57 4.92 3.60 3.84
C PRO A 57 4.39 2.17 3.69
N TRP A 58 4.72 1.30 4.63
CA TRP A 58 4.39 -0.13 4.54
C TRP A 58 3.05 -0.47 5.20
N LEU A 59 2.20 -1.20 4.47
CA LEU A 59 1.02 -1.86 5.00
C LEU A 59 1.45 -3.08 5.82
N GLY A 60 1.73 -2.89 7.11
CA GLY A 60 2.33 -3.98 7.90
C GLY A 60 3.64 -4.47 7.27
N GLU A 61 3.93 -5.76 7.37
CA GLU A 61 5.05 -6.40 6.64
C GLU A 61 4.63 -6.92 5.25
N HIS A 62 3.48 -6.47 4.73
CA HIS A 62 2.86 -7.10 3.56
C HIS A 62 3.21 -6.42 2.23
N ALA A 63 3.06 -5.11 2.13
CA ALA A 63 3.28 -4.39 0.88
C ALA A 63 3.57 -2.90 1.10
N PRO A 64 4.38 -2.27 0.23
CA PRO A 64 4.47 -0.81 0.19
C PRO A 64 3.17 -0.21 -0.35
N LEU A 65 2.64 0.77 0.36
CA LEU A 65 1.64 1.70 -0.16
C LEU A 65 2.34 2.87 -0.85
N LEU A 66 1.59 3.67 -1.60
CA LEU A 66 2.12 4.84 -2.30
C LEU A 66 1.47 6.10 -1.73
N ARG A 67 2.27 7.10 -1.37
CA ARG A 67 1.76 8.47 -1.17
C ARG A 67 1.62 9.20 -2.50
N ARG A 68 0.96 10.37 -2.47
CA ARG A 68 0.74 11.20 -3.67
C ARG A 68 2.01 11.43 -4.51
N PRO A 69 3.19 11.79 -3.95
CA PRO A 69 4.39 11.98 -4.77
C PRO A 69 4.81 10.72 -5.53
N ALA A 70 4.75 9.54 -4.89
CA ALA A 70 5.04 8.27 -5.55
C ALA A 70 4.00 7.93 -6.64
N VAL A 71 2.72 8.20 -6.38
CA VAL A 71 1.66 8.01 -7.38
C VAL A 71 1.90 8.91 -8.59
N GLU A 72 2.17 10.20 -8.38
CA GLU A 72 2.44 11.16 -9.46
C GLU A 72 3.66 10.75 -10.30
N ALA A 73 4.72 10.26 -9.65
CA ALA A 73 5.94 9.83 -10.33
C ALA A 73 5.78 8.50 -11.08
N LEU A 74 5.04 7.54 -10.52
CA LEU A 74 5.05 6.14 -11.00
C LEU A 74 3.76 5.70 -11.71
N ALA A 75 2.66 6.47 -11.64
CA ALA A 75 1.37 6.00 -12.15
C ALA A 75 1.42 5.53 -13.61
N ALA A 76 2.15 6.24 -14.49
CA ALA A 76 2.28 5.84 -15.89
C ALA A 76 2.96 4.46 -16.06
N ALA A 77 3.93 4.15 -15.20
CA ALA A 77 4.66 2.88 -15.23
C ALA A 77 3.88 1.74 -14.56
N LEU A 78 3.04 2.04 -13.56
CA LEU A 78 2.33 1.03 -12.78
C LEU A 78 0.98 0.63 -13.39
N ARG A 79 0.26 1.55 -14.04
CA ARG A 79 -1.07 1.30 -14.64
C ARG A 79 -1.13 0.11 -15.61
N PRO A 80 -0.08 -0.24 -16.39
CA PRO A 80 -0.11 -1.44 -17.22
C PRO A 80 -0.15 -2.77 -16.44
N TYR A 81 0.18 -2.74 -15.14
CA TYR A 81 0.30 -3.93 -14.30
C TYR A 81 -0.78 -4.01 -13.21
N GLY A 82 -1.67 -3.02 -13.13
CA GLY A 82 -2.64 -2.99 -12.05
C GLY A 82 -3.41 -1.68 -11.87
N GLU A 83 -4.19 -1.65 -10.81
CA GLU A 83 -5.04 -0.55 -10.41
C GLU A 83 -4.43 0.18 -9.20
N LEU A 84 -4.32 1.50 -9.30
CA LEU A 84 -3.99 2.36 -8.15
C LEU A 84 -5.27 2.75 -7.44
N VAL A 85 -5.49 2.18 -6.26
CA VAL A 85 -6.71 2.33 -5.46
C VAL A 85 -6.44 3.21 -4.26
N ALA A 86 -7.12 4.35 -4.20
CA ALA A 86 -7.04 5.24 -3.04
C ALA A 86 -7.67 4.56 -1.82
N LEU A 87 -6.96 4.55 -0.69
CA LEU A 87 -7.49 4.09 0.59
C LEU A 87 -8.15 5.26 1.33
N ARG A 88 -8.92 4.99 2.39
CA ARG A 88 -9.57 6.04 3.20
C ARG A 88 -8.68 6.46 4.36
N GLY A 89 -8.91 7.63 4.94
CA GLY A 89 -8.13 8.15 6.07
C GLY A 89 -6.90 8.90 5.58
N GLU A 90 -5.73 8.31 5.75
CA GLU A 90 -4.47 8.83 5.20
C GLU A 90 -4.46 8.87 3.67
N GLU A 91 -3.78 9.88 3.10
CA GLU A 91 -3.68 10.08 1.64
C GLU A 91 -2.67 9.09 1.02
N VAL A 92 -3.06 7.82 0.95
CA VAL A 92 -2.27 6.70 0.40
C VAL A 92 -3.05 5.84 -0.58
N TRP A 93 -2.32 5.17 -1.47
CA TRP A 93 -2.83 4.28 -2.50
C TRP A 93 -2.24 2.88 -2.36
N LEU A 94 -3.06 1.88 -2.63
CA LEU A 94 -2.65 0.50 -2.86
C LEU A 94 -2.47 0.28 -4.37
N LEU A 95 -1.40 -0.42 -4.76
CA LEU A 95 -1.31 -1.01 -6.10
C LEU A 95 -1.90 -2.42 -6.05
N ASN A 96 -3.10 -2.59 -6.59
CA ASN A 96 -3.69 -3.90 -6.83
C ASN A 96 -3.19 -4.43 -8.19
N VAL A 97 -2.32 -5.43 -8.17
CA VAL A 97 -1.78 -6.04 -9.39
C VAL A 97 -2.86 -6.90 -10.06
N THR A 98 -3.15 -6.66 -11.34
CA THR A 98 -4.23 -7.33 -12.10
C THR A 98 -3.76 -7.91 -13.42
#